data_AF-A0A2P5NUJ0-F1
#
_entry.id   AF-A0A2P5NUJ0-F1
#
_cell.length_a   1.000
_cell.length_b   1.000
_cell.length_c   1.000
_cell.angle_alpha   90.00
_cell.angle_beta   90.00
_cell.angle_gamma   90.00
#
_symmetry.space_group_name_H-M   'P 1'
#
loop_
_entity.id
_entity.type
_entity.pdbx_description
1 polymer ?
#
loop_
_entity_poly.entity_id
_entity_poly.type
_entity_poly.pdbx_seq_one_letter_code
_entity_poly.pdbx_strand_id
1 'polypeptide(L)'
;MGSRSFLSLLIKSRVYLGVVGLIVIVFYFIYLGILRLGIIAPLGVEASFSILSKIINYTFFLAITSVVLSVLAYILSKVLPPSFFEPVPKIEYALAIAKMFDPVEQDGMAKIMDQLEIYPGFPYYSRESDHPSLWPLRVTHDRQALFSQYKAFLDAYPISNTLAGLGDNTIQILGGNYISDERTQLELIAKLRALFNNQLGGEPAALAEIIGAEAATAFIAVEAQRELIRQQFPNRFAVLRIKNIGKRDAQNVTVEFDLFGALYDFAINDDPQQVHHAEYDRAKKRIMLDKVLPGYQVDVRFWYQYYSVDNRAFPDKSDFIIELTQGLIINNFVVSEGKAVANNNLVEDFSPYELLYVGSASKKDDYSSDLKQYFEKKSALSKEHFKQYDEEHPSFKDVSPEWLASSTRADESVNAVWISFTSKAGKSYKAIHVFRHPNGPYILLSSRSKDRDDFLNVEKEIEDAYQGSAENNINDRGDDICDVISVDHGFTQKGISEQIEVFFRKVFDNVIVEAVHF
;
A
#
# COMPACT_ATOMS: atom_id res chain seq x y z
N MET A 1 48.75 -17.67 -24.51
CA MET A 1 47.83 -18.65 -23.88
C MET A 1 48.17 -19.01 -22.41
N GLY A 2 49.00 -18.25 -21.67
CA GLY A 2 49.55 -18.75 -20.38
C GLY A 2 49.10 -18.12 -19.06
N SER A 3 48.44 -16.95 -19.02
CA SER A 3 48.22 -16.23 -17.75
C SER A 3 46.92 -16.58 -17.00
N ARG A 4 45.87 -16.99 -17.72
CA ARG A 4 44.57 -17.35 -17.09
C ARG A 4 44.59 -18.73 -16.42
N SER A 5 45.46 -19.65 -16.85
CA SER A 5 45.57 -20.99 -16.26
C SER A 5 46.25 -20.95 -14.88
N PHE A 6 47.28 -20.12 -14.71
CA PHE A 6 48.07 -20.08 -13.47
C PHE A 6 47.31 -19.43 -12.31
N LEU A 7 46.56 -18.35 -12.57
CA LEU A 7 45.71 -17.72 -11.55
C LEU A 7 44.57 -18.63 -11.09
N SER A 8 43.99 -19.42 -12.01
CA SER A 8 42.93 -20.38 -11.67
C SER A 8 43.43 -21.56 -10.82
N LEU A 9 44.70 -21.97 -11.01
CA LEU A 9 45.39 -22.96 -10.19
C LEU A 9 45.69 -22.41 -8.79
N LEU A 10 46.15 -21.15 -8.69
CA LEU A 10 46.37 -20.45 -7.41
C LEU A 10 45.08 -20.28 -6.59
N ILE A 11 43.94 -20.08 -7.25
CA ILE A 11 42.63 -19.95 -6.59
C ILE A 11 42.09 -21.32 -6.14
N LYS A 12 42.40 -22.41 -6.87
CA LYS A 12 42.01 -23.78 -6.49
C LYS A 12 42.92 -24.42 -5.44
N SER A 13 44.23 -24.15 -5.47
CA SER A 13 45.15 -24.58 -4.41
C SER A 13 45.05 -23.58 -3.27
N ARG A 14 44.17 -23.83 -2.29
CA ARG A 14 44.01 -23.09 -1.02
C ARG A 14 45.05 -21.96 -0.85
N VAL A 15 44.65 -20.75 -1.24
CA VAL A 15 45.31 -19.42 -1.30
C VAL A 15 46.72 -19.28 -0.68
N TYR A 16 47.01 -19.92 0.44
CA TYR A 16 48.24 -19.85 1.21
C TYR A 16 49.49 -20.41 0.52
N LEU A 17 49.42 -21.59 -0.11
CA LEU A 17 50.57 -22.18 -0.81
C LEU A 17 50.95 -21.37 -2.05
N GLY A 18 49.95 -20.78 -2.69
CA GLY A 18 50.12 -19.92 -3.84
C GLY A 18 50.85 -18.61 -3.54
N VAL A 19 50.44 -17.93 -2.45
CA VAL A 19 51.08 -16.68 -2.01
C VAL A 19 52.52 -16.93 -1.54
N VAL A 20 52.76 -18.00 -0.79
CA VAL A 20 54.12 -18.39 -0.36
C VAL A 20 55.01 -18.71 -1.58
N GLY A 21 54.50 -19.47 -2.54
CA GLY A 21 55.22 -19.76 -3.78
C GLY A 21 55.53 -18.50 -4.59
N LEU A 22 54.59 -17.56 -4.69
CA LEU A 22 54.78 -16.29 -5.40
C LEU A 22 55.86 -15.42 -4.73
N ILE A 23 55.86 -15.34 -3.39
CA ILE A 23 56.87 -14.61 -2.61
C ILE A 23 58.26 -15.20 -2.87
N VAL A 24 58.41 -16.53 -2.79
CA VAL A 24 59.70 -17.21 -3.06
C VAL A 24 60.18 -16.94 -4.48
N ILE A 25 59.29 -16.97 -5.48
CA ILE A 25 59.62 -16.66 -6.88
C ILE A 25 60.10 -15.22 -7.05
N VAL A 26 59.39 -14.23 -6.47
CA VAL A 26 59.78 -12.81 -6.54
C VAL A 26 61.15 -12.60 -5.90
N PHE A 27 61.41 -13.18 -4.73
CA PHE A 27 62.71 -13.10 -4.07
C PHE A 27 63.82 -13.79 -4.88
N TYR A 28 63.52 -14.92 -5.53
CA TYR A 28 64.46 -15.59 -6.43
C TYR A 28 64.82 -14.72 -7.65
N PHE A 29 63.85 -13.99 -8.23
CA PHE A 29 64.12 -13.05 -9.32
C PHE A 29 64.93 -11.83 -8.89
N ILE A 30 64.70 -11.29 -7.69
CA ILE A 30 65.53 -10.22 -7.11
C ILE A 30 66.97 -10.72 -6.93
N TYR A 31 67.13 -11.94 -6.41
CA TYR A 31 68.43 -12.58 -6.25
C TYR A 31 69.17 -12.76 -7.60
N LEU A 32 68.47 -13.25 -8.63
CA LEU A 32 69.00 -13.35 -9.99
C LEU A 32 69.35 -11.98 -10.59
N GLY A 33 68.54 -10.95 -10.32
CA GLY A 33 68.80 -9.58 -10.75
C GLY A 33 70.09 -9.02 -10.15
N ILE A 34 70.32 -9.27 -8.86
CA ILE A 34 71.55 -8.87 -8.16
C ILE A 34 72.77 -9.59 -8.74
N LEU A 35 72.65 -10.90 -9.02
CA LEU A 35 73.73 -11.67 -9.66
C LEU A 35 74.03 -11.20 -11.10
N ARG A 36 73.02 -10.73 -11.84
CA ARG A 36 73.17 -10.23 -13.22
C ARG A 36 73.78 -8.84 -13.32
N LEU A 37 73.86 -8.07 -12.23
CA LEU A 37 74.39 -6.70 -12.27
C LEU A 37 75.88 -6.61 -12.65
N GLY A 38 76.62 -7.73 -12.75
CA GLY A 38 77.95 -7.75 -13.39
C GLY A 38 79.05 -6.96 -12.66
N ILE A 39 78.77 -6.45 -11.45
CA ILE A 39 79.71 -5.69 -10.60
C ILE A 39 80.56 -6.65 -9.74
N ILE A 40 80.98 -7.78 -10.30
CA ILE A 40 81.84 -8.73 -9.60
C ILE A 40 83.24 -8.63 -10.21
N ALA A 41 84.00 -7.63 -9.75
CA ALA A 41 85.46 -7.73 -9.73
C ALA A 41 85.86 -9.02 -8.99
N PRO A 42 87.04 -9.61 -9.24
CA PRO A 42 87.44 -10.86 -8.59
C PRO A 42 87.39 -10.70 -7.07
N LEU A 43 86.29 -11.17 -6.48
CA LEU A 43 86.05 -11.13 -5.05
C LEU A 43 87.06 -12.09 -4.43
N GLY A 44 88.00 -11.55 -3.66
CA GLY A 44 88.87 -12.36 -2.82
C GLY A 44 88.05 -13.35 -2.00
N VAL A 45 88.67 -14.48 -1.63
CA VAL A 45 88.01 -15.61 -0.96
C VAL A 45 87.14 -15.14 0.22
N GLU A 46 87.61 -14.18 1.02
CA GLU A 46 86.86 -13.59 2.14
C GLU A 46 85.56 -12.89 1.73
N ALA A 47 85.57 -12.09 0.65
CA ALA A 47 84.39 -11.35 0.21
C ALA A 47 83.34 -12.31 -0.40
N SER A 48 83.79 -13.36 -1.09
CA SER A 48 82.94 -14.43 -1.60
C SER A 48 82.26 -15.22 -0.46
N PHE A 49 83.01 -15.57 0.59
CA PHE A 49 82.45 -16.21 1.79
C PHE A 49 81.46 -15.31 2.54
N SER A 50 81.74 -14.00 2.63
CA SER A 50 80.84 -13.03 3.27
C SER A 50 79.50 -12.90 2.52
N ILE A 51 79.54 -12.86 1.19
CA ILE A 51 78.33 -12.83 0.35
C ILE A 51 77.57 -14.15 0.46
N LEU A 52 78.25 -15.30 0.36
CA LEU A 52 77.62 -16.60 0.51
C LEU A 52 76.95 -16.75 1.88
N SER A 53 77.62 -16.32 2.95
CA SER A 53 77.07 -16.31 4.31
C SER A 53 75.80 -15.45 4.40
N LYS A 54 75.80 -14.24 3.81
CA LYS A 54 74.59 -13.40 3.75
C LYS A 54 73.45 -14.06 2.97
N ILE A 55 73.75 -14.70 1.84
CA ILE A 55 72.73 -15.40 1.03
C ILE A 55 72.13 -16.56 1.82
N ILE A 56 72.96 -17.40 2.44
CA ILE A 56 72.51 -18.52 3.27
C ILE A 56 71.65 -18.00 4.42
N ASN A 57 72.09 -16.93 5.10
CA ASN A 57 71.37 -16.34 6.22
C ASN A 57 69.99 -15.78 5.80
N TYR A 58 69.91 -15.02 4.71
CA TYR A 58 68.63 -14.52 4.20
C TYR A 58 67.71 -15.64 3.72
N THR A 59 68.25 -16.67 3.06
CA THR A 59 67.48 -17.83 2.61
C THR A 59 66.92 -18.60 3.81
N PHE A 60 67.71 -18.74 4.88
CA PHE A 60 67.29 -19.36 6.13
C PHE A 60 66.16 -18.57 6.80
N PHE A 61 66.28 -17.25 6.92
CA PHE A 61 65.21 -16.42 7.49
C PHE A 61 63.94 -16.41 6.64
N LEU A 62 64.06 -16.45 5.31
CA LEU A 62 62.92 -16.60 4.40
C LEU A 62 62.20 -17.94 4.60
N ALA A 63 62.96 -19.03 4.73
CA ALA A 63 62.40 -20.35 5.02
C ALA A 63 61.66 -20.36 6.37
N ILE A 64 62.26 -19.78 7.42
CA ILE A 64 61.60 -19.63 8.73
C ILE A 64 60.31 -18.82 8.61
N THR A 65 60.35 -17.67 7.94
CA THR A 65 59.18 -16.79 7.79
C THR A 65 58.05 -17.51 7.03
N SER A 66 58.39 -18.27 6.00
CA SER A 66 57.44 -19.10 5.25
C SER A 66 56.79 -20.16 6.13
N VAL A 67 57.58 -20.86 6.96
CA VAL A 67 57.06 -21.86 7.91
C VAL A 67 56.14 -21.19 8.94
N VAL A 68 56.56 -20.06 9.53
CA VAL A 68 55.76 -19.33 10.51
C VAL A 68 54.43 -18.85 9.92
N LEU A 69 54.44 -18.26 8.73
CA LEU A 69 53.21 -17.85 8.04
C LEU A 69 52.31 -19.03 7.69
N SER A 70 52.88 -20.17 7.31
CA SER A 70 52.13 -21.40 7.01
C SER A 70 51.46 -21.97 8.27
N VAL A 71 52.18 -21.97 9.39
CA VAL A 71 51.64 -22.40 10.70
C VAL A 71 50.55 -21.44 11.17
N LEU A 72 50.78 -20.12 11.10
CA LEU A 72 49.76 -19.11 11.43
C LEU A 72 48.51 -19.25 10.57
N ALA A 73 48.65 -19.45 9.26
CA ALA A 73 47.53 -19.68 8.36
C ALA A 73 46.76 -20.96 8.68
N TYR A 74 47.48 -22.05 9.00
CA TYR A 74 46.86 -23.31 9.42
C TYR A 74 46.08 -23.14 10.73
N ILE A 75 46.68 -22.50 11.73
CA ILE A 75 46.02 -22.19 13.01
C ILE A 75 44.80 -21.30 12.77
N LEU A 76 44.93 -20.21 11.99
CA LEU A 76 43.78 -19.36 11.64
C LEU A 76 42.66 -20.16 10.98
N SER A 77 42.96 -21.08 10.07
CA SER A 77 41.95 -21.91 9.41
C SER A 77 41.25 -22.93 10.32
N LYS A 78 41.88 -23.29 11.45
CA LYS A 78 41.35 -24.20 12.46
C LYS A 78 40.59 -23.47 13.57
N VAL A 79 41.02 -22.24 13.89
CA VAL A 79 40.47 -21.41 14.97
C VAL A 79 39.32 -20.54 14.46
N LEU A 80 39.40 -20.03 13.24
CA LEU A 80 38.31 -19.29 12.64
C LEU A 80 37.23 -20.27 12.17
N PRO A 81 35.97 -20.10 12.58
CA PRO A 81 34.89 -20.95 12.10
C PRO A 81 34.77 -20.84 10.57
N PRO A 82 34.36 -21.91 9.88
CA PRO A 82 34.15 -21.89 8.42
C PRO A 82 33.27 -20.70 7.96
N SER A 83 32.31 -20.28 8.80
CA SER A 83 31.44 -19.12 8.60
C SER A 83 32.18 -17.81 8.34
N PHE A 84 33.43 -17.66 8.79
CA PHE A 84 34.24 -16.46 8.57
C PHE A 84 34.73 -16.31 7.13
N PHE A 85 34.83 -17.41 6.38
CA PHE A 85 35.27 -17.43 4.97
C PHE A 85 34.13 -17.64 3.99
N GLU A 86 32.92 -17.78 4.51
CA GLU A 86 31.76 -18.08 3.71
C GLU A 86 31.07 -16.77 3.30
N PRO A 87 30.77 -16.59 1.99
CA PRO A 87 30.17 -15.35 1.52
C PRO A 87 28.78 -15.18 2.14
N VAL A 88 28.59 -14.06 2.82
CA VAL A 88 27.34 -13.65 3.48
C VAL A 88 26.17 -13.75 2.48
N PRO A 89 25.01 -14.33 2.85
CA PRO A 89 23.83 -14.30 1.99
C PRO A 89 23.48 -12.87 1.61
N LYS A 90 23.13 -12.67 0.33
CA LYS A 90 22.83 -11.37 -0.24
C LYS A 90 21.46 -11.42 -0.90
N ILE A 91 20.52 -10.69 -0.31
CA ILE A 91 19.17 -10.54 -0.82
C ILE A 91 19.09 -9.22 -1.58
N GLU A 92 18.52 -9.29 -2.78
CA GLU A 92 18.06 -8.12 -3.51
C GLU A 92 16.55 -8.06 -3.50
N TYR A 93 15.99 -6.86 -3.41
CA TYR A 93 14.55 -6.69 -3.46
C TYR A 93 14.13 -5.43 -4.22
N ALA A 94 12.91 -5.43 -4.73
CA ALA A 94 12.29 -4.27 -5.38
C ALA A 94 10.79 -4.29 -5.16
N LEU A 95 10.20 -3.10 -5.18
CA LEU A 95 8.76 -2.90 -5.11
C LEU A 95 8.27 -2.24 -6.40
N ALA A 96 7.22 -2.82 -6.97
CA ALA A 96 6.45 -2.23 -8.07
C ALA A 96 4.99 -2.10 -7.65
N ILE A 97 4.35 -0.96 -7.97
CA ILE A 97 2.92 -0.71 -7.73
C ILE A 97 2.27 -0.39 -9.07
N ALA A 98 1.35 -1.26 -9.48
CA ALA A 98 0.51 -1.09 -10.65
C ALA A 98 -0.88 -0.59 -10.24
N LYS A 99 -1.44 0.30 -11.07
CA LYS A 99 -2.85 0.63 -11.00
C LYS A 99 -3.64 -0.47 -11.70
N MET A 100 -4.77 -0.83 -11.11
CA MET A 100 -5.71 -1.78 -11.71
C MET A 100 -6.77 -1.01 -12.47
N PHE A 101 -7.24 -1.60 -13.56
CA PHE A 101 -8.33 -1.13 -14.38
C PHE A 101 -9.61 -1.78 -13.88
N ASP A 102 -10.61 -0.98 -13.51
CA ASP A 102 -11.97 -1.49 -13.45
C ASP A 102 -12.45 -1.63 -14.91
N PRO A 103 -12.68 -2.86 -15.41
CA PRO A 103 -13.14 -3.06 -16.77
C PRO A 103 -14.46 -2.33 -17.03
N VAL A 104 -15.33 -2.20 -16.02
CA VAL A 104 -16.65 -1.55 -16.14
C VAL A 104 -16.53 -0.04 -16.41
N GLU A 105 -15.48 0.61 -15.91
CA GLU A 105 -15.25 2.04 -16.15
C GLU A 105 -14.69 2.32 -17.55
N GLN A 106 -14.01 1.34 -18.15
CA GLN A 106 -13.23 1.56 -19.38
C GLN A 106 -13.84 0.91 -20.63
N ASP A 107 -14.64 -0.14 -20.47
CA ASP A 107 -15.24 -0.89 -21.58
C ASP A 107 -16.76 -0.90 -21.47
N GLY A 108 -17.43 -0.36 -22.49
CA GLY A 108 -18.89 -0.37 -22.58
C GLY A 108 -19.47 -1.80 -22.56
N MET A 109 -18.74 -2.79 -23.08
CA MET A 109 -19.16 -4.19 -22.98
C MET A 109 -19.05 -4.69 -21.55
N ALA A 110 -17.97 -4.42 -20.84
CA ALA A 110 -17.84 -4.79 -19.44
C ALA A 110 -18.92 -4.13 -18.57
N LYS A 111 -19.31 -2.88 -18.88
CA LYS A 111 -20.43 -2.22 -18.22
C LYS A 111 -21.77 -2.90 -18.47
N ILE A 112 -22.02 -3.37 -19.68
CA ILE A 112 -23.21 -4.18 -19.97
C ILE A 112 -23.13 -5.52 -19.24
N MET A 113 -21.97 -6.19 -19.28
CA MET A 113 -21.79 -7.48 -18.60
C MET A 113 -21.96 -7.36 -17.09
N ASP A 114 -21.48 -6.28 -16.47
CA ASP A 114 -21.72 -5.99 -15.07
C ASP A 114 -23.21 -5.75 -14.73
N GLN A 115 -24.07 -5.40 -15.69
CA GLN A 115 -25.51 -5.35 -15.44
C GLN A 115 -26.15 -6.76 -15.42
N LEU A 116 -25.49 -7.75 -16.02
CA LEU A 116 -26.04 -9.08 -16.29
C LEU A 116 -25.38 -10.19 -15.47
N GLU A 117 -24.08 -10.10 -15.21
CA GLU A 117 -23.28 -11.17 -14.60
C GLU A 117 -23.15 -11.02 -13.10
N ILE A 118 -23.33 -12.13 -12.39
CA ILE A 118 -23.23 -12.27 -10.92
C ILE A 118 -22.01 -11.55 -10.36
N TYR A 119 -20.88 -11.65 -11.06
CA TYR A 119 -19.63 -11.04 -10.68
C TYR A 119 -19.20 -10.08 -11.80
N PRO A 120 -19.06 -8.78 -11.54
CA PRO A 120 -18.37 -7.87 -12.47
C PRO A 120 -16.97 -8.43 -12.72
N GLY A 121 -16.45 -8.26 -13.93
CA GLY A 121 -15.05 -8.62 -14.22
C GLY A 121 -14.13 -8.07 -13.13
N PHE A 122 -13.35 -8.94 -12.48
CA PHE A 122 -12.41 -8.52 -11.46
C PHE A 122 -11.42 -7.51 -12.08
N PRO A 123 -11.07 -6.41 -11.38
CA PRO A 123 -10.08 -5.48 -11.89
C PRO A 123 -8.76 -6.18 -12.23
N TYR A 124 -8.07 -5.72 -13.27
CA TYR A 124 -6.79 -6.31 -13.69
C TYR A 124 -5.79 -5.21 -14.05
N TYR A 125 -4.49 -5.50 -14.04
CA TYR A 125 -3.43 -4.51 -14.26
C TYR A 125 -2.76 -4.63 -15.64
N SER A 126 -3.01 -5.70 -16.40
CA SER A 126 -2.59 -5.88 -17.79
C SER A 126 -3.59 -6.74 -18.57
N ARG A 127 -3.55 -6.69 -19.91
CA ARG A 127 -4.42 -7.53 -20.75
C ARG A 127 -4.09 -9.02 -20.68
N GLU A 128 -2.85 -9.40 -20.40
CA GLU A 128 -2.49 -10.81 -20.21
C GLU A 128 -2.79 -11.32 -18.79
N SER A 129 -3.15 -10.42 -17.85
CA SER A 129 -3.49 -10.75 -16.46
C SER A 129 -4.99 -10.80 -16.17
N ASP A 130 -5.83 -10.69 -17.20
CA ASP A 130 -7.28 -10.93 -17.10
C ASP A 130 -7.62 -12.41 -16.86
N HIS A 131 -6.64 -13.30 -17.02
CA HIS A 131 -6.83 -14.73 -16.85
C HIS A 131 -7.12 -15.09 -15.37
N PRO A 132 -8.20 -15.84 -15.06
CA PRO A 132 -8.58 -16.17 -13.69
C PRO A 132 -7.51 -16.85 -12.83
N SER A 133 -6.52 -17.51 -13.45
CA SER A 133 -5.40 -18.13 -12.73
C SER A 133 -4.43 -17.12 -12.10
N LEU A 134 -4.52 -15.85 -12.48
CA LEU A 134 -3.71 -14.75 -11.94
C LEU A 134 -4.47 -13.92 -10.90
N TRP A 135 -5.76 -14.21 -10.71
CA TRP A 135 -6.58 -13.56 -9.70
C TRP A 135 -6.22 -14.05 -8.30
N PRO A 136 -6.38 -13.19 -7.28
CA PRO A 136 -6.26 -13.60 -5.90
C PRO A 136 -7.27 -14.70 -5.54
N LEU A 137 -6.90 -15.61 -4.64
CA LEU A 137 -7.77 -16.72 -4.21
C LEU A 137 -9.08 -16.20 -3.61
N ARG A 138 -9.04 -15.05 -2.92
CA ARG A 138 -10.22 -14.41 -2.36
C ARG A 138 -11.30 -14.13 -3.40
N VAL A 139 -10.94 -13.80 -4.64
CA VAL A 139 -11.93 -13.54 -5.72
C VAL A 139 -12.78 -14.77 -5.97
N THR A 140 -12.16 -15.96 -5.98
CA THR A 140 -12.89 -17.21 -6.19
C THR A 140 -13.82 -17.51 -5.02
N HIS A 141 -13.35 -17.27 -3.78
CA HIS A 141 -14.16 -17.43 -2.57
C HIS A 141 -15.37 -16.49 -2.57
N ASP A 142 -15.14 -15.20 -2.80
CA ASP A 142 -16.20 -14.18 -2.80
C ASP A 142 -17.21 -14.46 -3.93
N ARG A 143 -16.75 -14.92 -5.10
CA ARG A 143 -17.61 -15.36 -6.22
C ARG A 143 -18.46 -16.56 -5.85
N GLN A 144 -17.89 -17.58 -5.24
CA GLN A 144 -18.63 -18.78 -4.81
C GLN A 144 -19.64 -18.46 -3.70
N ALA A 145 -19.26 -17.61 -2.76
CA ALA A 145 -20.14 -17.15 -1.68
C ALA A 145 -21.33 -16.38 -2.25
N LEU A 146 -21.09 -15.44 -3.16
CA LEU A 146 -22.16 -14.67 -3.80
C LEU A 146 -23.07 -15.56 -4.66
N PHE A 147 -22.49 -16.46 -5.46
CA PHE A 147 -23.27 -17.45 -6.24
C PHE A 147 -24.17 -18.30 -5.34
N SER A 148 -23.65 -18.76 -4.19
CA SER A 148 -24.41 -19.55 -3.23
C SER A 148 -25.59 -18.77 -2.63
N GLN A 149 -25.45 -17.46 -2.43
CA GLN A 149 -26.55 -16.59 -1.96
C GLN A 149 -27.65 -16.46 -3.02
N TYR A 150 -27.29 -16.20 -4.29
CA TYR A 150 -28.28 -16.18 -5.37
C TYR A 150 -28.99 -17.53 -5.54
N LYS A 151 -28.24 -18.63 -5.44
CA LYS A 151 -28.83 -19.97 -5.51
C LYS A 151 -29.82 -20.18 -4.36
N ALA A 152 -29.43 -19.86 -3.13
CA ALA A 152 -30.33 -19.96 -1.98
C ALA A 152 -31.60 -19.10 -2.14
N PHE A 153 -31.46 -17.91 -2.74
CA PHE A 153 -32.58 -17.06 -3.11
C PHE A 153 -33.50 -17.75 -4.14
N LEU A 154 -32.96 -18.27 -5.24
CA LEU A 154 -33.75 -18.94 -6.28
C LEU A 154 -34.40 -20.25 -5.79
N ASP A 155 -33.77 -20.95 -4.85
CA ASP A 155 -34.33 -22.14 -4.22
C ASP A 155 -35.49 -21.79 -3.26
N ALA A 156 -35.39 -20.65 -2.57
CA ALA A 156 -36.42 -20.17 -1.65
C ALA A 156 -37.65 -19.58 -2.38
N TYR A 157 -37.43 -18.93 -3.52
CA TYR A 157 -38.48 -18.26 -4.29
C TYR A 157 -38.56 -18.82 -5.71
N PRO A 158 -39.58 -19.64 -6.04
CA PRO A 158 -39.70 -20.32 -7.34
C PRO A 158 -40.18 -19.36 -8.46
N ILE A 159 -39.41 -18.30 -8.72
CA ILE A 159 -39.71 -17.24 -9.68
C ILE A 159 -39.36 -17.61 -11.13
N SER A 160 -38.88 -18.83 -11.36
CA SER A 160 -38.44 -19.30 -12.69
C SER A 160 -39.54 -19.22 -13.74
N ASN A 161 -40.79 -19.55 -13.38
CA ASN A 161 -41.94 -19.43 -14.28
C ASN A 161 -42.30 -17.98 -14.58
N THR A 162 -42.19 -17.09 -13.58
CA THR A 162 -42.39 -15.65 -13.75
C THR A 162 -41.36 -15.08 -14.72
N LEU A 163 -40.08 -15.45 -14.54
CA LEU A 163 -38.99 -15.02 -15.41
C LEU A 163 -39.08 -15.61 -16.82
N ALA A 164 -39.66 -16.80 -16.99
CA ALA A 164 -39.88 -17.41 -18.31
C ALA A 164 -40.96 -16.66 -19.13
N GLY A 165 -41.92 -16.01 -18.46
CA GLY A 165 -43.01 -15.26 -19.11
C GLY A 165 -42.62 -13.89 -19.66
N LEU A 166 -41.43 -13.37 -19.35
CA LEU A 166 -41.00 -12.01 -19.70
C LEU A 166 -40.47 -11.83 -21.14
N GLY A 167 -40.57 -12.86 -21.99
CA GLY A 167 -40.30 -12.79 -23.43
C GLY A 167 -38.85 -13.06 -23.87
N ASP A 168 -38.68 -13.31 -25.18
CA ASP A 168 -37.51 -13.86 -25.89
C ASP A 168 -36.22 -12.99 -25.92
N ASN A 169 -36.03 -12.05 -24.99
CA ASN A 169 -34.72 -11.41 -24.78
C ASN A 169 -33.78 -12.39 -24.04
N THR A 170 -33.59 -13.58 -24.62
CA THR A 170 -32.90 -14.69 -24.01
C THR A 170 -31.43 -14.36 -23.87
N ILE A 171 -31.02 -13.95 -22.67
CA ILE A 171 -29.64 -14.10 -22.25
C ILE A 171 -29.38 -15.60 -22.22
N GLN A 172 -28.66 -16.08 -23.23
CA GLN A 172 -28.19 -17.46 -23.31
C GLN A 172 -26.69 -17.46 -23.04
N ILE A 173 -26.27 -18.27 -22.09
CA ILE A 173 -24.83 -18.49 -21.84
C ILE A 173 -24.34 -19.43 -22.95
N LEU A 174 -23.56 -18.91 -23.91
CA LEU A 174 -23.13 -19.66 -25.12
C LEU A 174 -21.87 -20.52 -24.91
N GLY A 175 -21.35 -20.66 -23.68
CA GLY A 175 -20.14 -21.46 -23.42
C GLY A 175 -19.87 -21.73 -21.94
N GLY A 176 -18.95 -22.67 -21.67
CA GLY A 176 -18.47 -23.06 -20.32
C GLY A 176 -18.79 -24.52 -19.96
N ASN A 177 -17.87 -25.16 -19.23
CA ASN A 177 -18.04 -26.52 -18.68
C ASN A 177 -18.83 -26.49 -17.36
N TYR A 178 -20.04 -25.94 -17.39
CA TYR A 178 -20.91 -25.92 -16.21
C TYR A 178 -21.71 -27.23 -16.13
N ILE A 179 -21.96 -27.70 -14.91
CA ILE A 179 -22.98 -28.73 -14.67
C ILE A 179 -24.34 -28.12 -15.07
N SER A 180 -25.24 -28.91 -15.67
CA SER A 180 -26.53 -28.44 -16.20
C SER A 180 -27.28 -27.51 -15.26
N ASP A 181 -27.31 -27.86 -13.97
CA ASP A 181 -28.07 -27.16 -12.95
C ASP A 181 -27.44 -25.80 -12.60
N GLU A 182 -26.11 -25.72 -12.57
CA GLU A 182 -25.39 -24.48 -12.31
C GLU A 182 -25.60 -23.49 -13.47
N ARG A 183 -25.59 -23.98 -14.71
CA ARG A 183 -25.90 -23.17 -15.89
C ARG A 183 -27.30 -22.59 -15.85
N THR A 184 -28.31 -23.40 -15.52
CA THR A 184 -29.69 -22.93 -15.41
C THR A 184 -29.83 -21.85 -14.33
N GLN A 185 -29.18 -22.03 -13.19
CA GLN A 185 -29.16 -21.02 -12.12
C GLN A 185 -28.52 -19.72 -12.60
N LEU A 186 -27.34 -19.79 -13.25
CA LEU A 186 -26.67 -18.61 -13.82
C LEU A 186 -27.56 -17.87 -14.83
N GLU A 187 -28.25 -18.60 -15.71
CA GLU A 187 -29.19 -18.01 -16.68
C GLU A 187 -30.38 -17.31 -16.01
N LEU A 188 -30.94 -17.90 -14.95
CA LEU A 188 -32.03 -17.29 -14.18
C LEU A 188 -31.55 -16.01 -13.46
N ILE A 189 -30.36 -16.04 -12.87
CA ILE A 189 -29.78 -14.89 -12.18
C ILE A 189 -29.52 -13.76 -13.18
N ALA A 190 -28.94 -14.07 -14.35
CA ALA A 190 -28.69 -13.08 -15.38
C ALA A 190 -29.98 -12.45 -15.91
N LYS A 191 -31.05 -13.23 -16.11
CA LYS A 191 -32.37 -12.72 -16.50
C LYS A 191 -32.97 -11.80 -15.44
N LEU A 192 -32.91 -12.21 -14.17
CA LEU A 192 -33.45 -11.42 -13.07
C LEU A 192 -32.73 -10.08 -12.92
N ARG A 193 -31.40 -10.08 -13.07
CA ARG A 193 -30.61 -8.85 -13.08
C ARG A 193 -30.86 -7.98 -14.29
N ALA A 194 -31.00 -8.57 -15.48
CA ALA A 194 -31.35 -7.82 -16.68
C ALA A 194 -32.72 -7.14 -16.55
N LEU A 195 -33.70 -7.84 -15.99
CA LEU A 195 -34.99 -7.27 -15.64
C LEU A 195 -34.80 -6.07 -14.70
N PHE A 196 -34.16 -6.29 -13.55
CA PHE A 196 -33.98 -5.25 -12.55
C PHE A 196 -33.20 -4.04 -13.07
N ASN A 197 -32.01 -4.24 -13.63
CA ASN A 197 -31.11 -3.15 -14.01
C ASN A 197 -31.54 -2.46 -15.31
N ASN A 198 -31.98 -3.21 -16.32
CA ASN A 198 -32.16 -2.67 -17.67
C ASN A 198 -33.62 -2.35 -18.00
N GLN A 199 -34.57 -3.17 -17.56
CA GLN A 199 -35.99 -2.94 -17.85
C GLN A 199 -36.65 -2.05 -16.79
N LEU A 200 -36.28 -2.24 -15.52
CA LEU A 200 -36.88 -1.53 -14.39
C LEU A 200 -36.04 -0.35 -13.89
N GLY A 201 -34.84 -0.13 -14.44
CA GLY A 201 -33.97 0.98 -14.04
C GLY A 201 -33.45 0.90 -12.60
N GLY A 202 -33.43 -0.30 -12.01
CA GLY A 202 -33.02 -0.52 -10.62
C GLY A 202 -34.10 -0.18 -9.58
N GLU A 203 -35.36 0.01 -9.99
CA GLU A 203 -36.45 0.41 -9.10
C GLU A 203 -37.00 -0.77 -8.26
N PRO A 204 -36.81 -0.76 -6.92
CA PRO A 204 -37.27 -1.84 -6.04
C PRO A 204 -38.78 -2.11 -6.09
N ALA A 205 -39.58 -1.05 -6.18
CA ALA A 205 -41.03 -1.15 -6.17
C ALA A 205 -41.55 -1.86 -7.43
N ALA A 206 -40.99 -1.53 -8.59
CA ALA A 206 -41.35 -2.17 -9.85
C ALA A 206 -40.95 -3.65 -9.88
N LEU A 207 -39.83 -4.01 -9.24
CA LEU A 207 -39.43 -5.41 -9.09
C LEU A 207 -40.41 -6.19 -8.19
N ALA A 208 -40.84 -5.58 -7.09
CA ALA A 208 -41.80 -6.16 -6.15
C ALA A 208 -43.16 -6.47 -6.81
N GLU A 209 -43.60 -5.67 -7.78
CA GLU A 209 -44.82 -5.93 -8.55
C GLU A 209 -44.73 -7.19 -9.42
N ILE A 210 -43.52 -7.57 -9.85
CA ILE A 210 -43.30 -8.70 -10.77
C ILE A 210 -43.05 -10.00 -10.00
N ILE A 211 -42.12 -10.00 -9.04
CA ILE A 211 -41.70 -11.22 -8.34
C ILE A 211 -42.25 -11.34 -6.91
N GLY A 212 -43.01 -10.34 -6.45
CA GLY A 212 -43.53 -10.25 -5.09
C GLY A 212 -42.59 -9.47 -4.16
N ALA A 213 -43.16 -8.78 -3.18
CA ALA A 213 -42.42 -7.90 -2.28
C ALA A 213 -41.32 -8.61 -1.49
N GLU A 214 -41.61 -9.78 -0.93
CA GLU A 214 -40.64 -10.56 -0.14
C GLU A 214 -39.43 -11.01 -0.99
N ALA A 215 -39.69 -11.54 -2.19
CA ALA A 215 -38.64 -11.95 -3.11
C ALA A 215 -37.83 -10.75 -3.63
N ALA A 216 -38.47 -9.62 -3.92
CA ALA A 216 -37.78 -8.39 -4.33
C ALA A 216 -36.85 -7.88 -3.21
N THR A 217 -37.33 -7.81 -1.96
CA THR A 217 -36.48 -7.44 -0.82
C THR A 217 -35.30 -8.39 -0.66
N ALA A 218 -35.52 -9.71 -0.75
CA ALA A 218 -34.45 -10.69 -0.64
C ALA A 218 -33.42 -10.56 -1.78
N PHE A 219 -33.88 -10.38 -3.02
CA PHE A 219 -33.00 -10.16 -4.16
C PHE A 219 -32.17 -8.88 -4.02
N ILE A 220 -32.80 -7.76 -3.62
CA ILE A 220 -32.11 -6.49 -3.41
C ILE A 220 -31.05 -6.61 -2.31
N ALA A 221 -31.30 -7.41 -1.27
CA ALA A 221 -30.28 -7.68 -0.26
C ALA A 221 -29.06 -8.41 -0.85
N VAL A 222 -29.26 -9.38 -1.74
CA VAL A 222 -28.15 -10.07 -2.45
C VAL A 222 -27.43 -9.11 -3.40
N GLU A 223 -28.15 -8.25 -4.13
CA GLU A 223 -27.56 -7.20 -4.99
C GLU A 223 -26.74 -6.19 -4.18
N ALA A 224 -27.22 -5.79 -3.00
CA ALA A 224 -26.49 -4.91 -2.10
C ALA A 224 -25.18 -5.58 -1.61
N GLN A 225 -25.21 -6.88 -1.31
CA GLN A 225 -23.98 -7.63 -0.98
C GLN A 225 -23.00 -7.69 -2.15
N ARG A 226 -23.48 -7.87 -3.39
CA ARG A 226 -22.62 -7.78 -4.58
C ARG A 226 -21.94 -6.42 -4.66
N GLU A 227 -22.70 -5.34 -4.47
CA GLU A 227 -22.16 -3.98 -4.55
C GLU A 227 -21.15 -3.71 -3.44
N LEU A 228 -21.41 -4.20 -2.22
CA LEU A 228 -20.45 -4.13 -1.11
C LEU A 228 -19.15 -4.87 -1.43
N ILE A 229 -19.22 -6.05 -2.05
CA ILE A 229 -18.04 -6.80 -2.50
C ILE A 229 -17.27 -5.99 -3.56
N ARG A 230 -17.99 -5.40 -4.53
CA ARG A 230 -17.39 -4.57 -5.57
C ARG A 230 -16.70 -3.33 -5.00
N GLN A 231 -17.31 -2.67 -4.02
CA GLN A 231 -16.71 -1.53 -3.33
C GLN A 231 -15.42 -1.90 -2.58
N GLN A 232 -15.18 -3.18 -2.31
CA GLN A 232 -13.92 -3.67 -1.71
C GLN A 232 -12.89 -4.10 -2.75
N PHE A 233 -13.22 -4.07 -4.05
CA PHE A 233 -12.28 -4.48 -5.07
C PHE A 233 -11.01 -3.64 -5.05
N PRO A 234 -9.86 -4.28 -5.27
CA PRO A 234 -8.59 -3.58 -5.28
C PRO A 234 -8.54 -2.68 -6.52
N ASN A 235 -8.05 -1.47 -6.33
CA ASN A 235 -7.72 -0.55 -7.43
C ASN A 235 -6.19 -0.46 -7.63
N ARG A 236 -5.40 -1.14 -6.79
CA ARG A 236 -3.95 -1.24 -6.88
C ARG A 236 -3.46 -2.65 -6.60
N PHE A 237 -2.34 -2.94 -7.24
CA PHE A 237 -1.62 -4.19 -7.10
C PHE A 237 -0.14 -3.89 -6.86
N ALA A 238 0.40 -4.39 -5.75
CA ALA A 238 1.81 -4.26 -5.44
C ALA A 238 2.52 -5.61 -5.54
N VAL A 239 3.70 -5.60 -6.15
CA VAL A 239 4.61 -6.73 -6.23
C VAL A 239 5.91 -6.38 -5.51
N LEU A 240 6.13 -7.00 -4.37
CA LEU A 240 7.43 -7.03 -3.71
C LEU A 240 8.18 -8.28 -4.18
N ARG A 241 9.24 -8.07 -4.93
CA ARG A 241 10.08 -9.14 -5.44
C ARG A 241 11.35 -9.26 -4.63
N ILE A 242 11.68 -10.48 -4.23
CA ILE A 242 12.80 -10.79 -3.35
C ILE A 242 13.65 -11.86 -4.02
N LYS A 243 14.93 -11.60 -4.24
CA LYS A 243 15.85 -12.52 -4.91
C LYS A 243 17.10 -12.76 -4.08
N ASN A 244 17.46 -14.02 -3.89
CA ASN A 244 18.75 -14.34 -3.30
C ASN A 244 19.82 -14.42 -4.39
N ILE A 245 20.69 -13.43 -4.44
CA ILE A 245 21.85 -13.40 -5.36
C ILE A 245 23.14 -13.92 -4.69
N GLY A 246 23.06 -14.29 -3.41
CA GLY A 246 24.15 -14.91 -2.68
C GLY A 246 24.45 -16.32 -3.17
N LYS A 247 25.54 -16.90 -2.64
CA LYS A 247 25.90 -18.30 -2.89
C LYS A 247 25.34 -19.26 -1.83
N ARG A 248 24.54 -18.73 -0.90
CA ARG A 248 24.03 -19.42 0.29
C ARG A 248 22.59 -19.09 0.50
N ASP A 249 21.89 -20.03 1.11
CA ASP A 249 20.51 -19.86 1.55
C ASP A 249 20.41 -18.64 2.46
N ALA A 250 19.46 -17.75 2.17
CA ALA A 250 19.11 -16.67 3.08
C ALA A 250 18.05 -17.21 4.05
N GLN A 251 18.29 -17.08 5.35
CA GLN A 251 17.40 -17.60 6.39
C GLN A 251 16.68 -16.47 7.12
N ASN A 252 15.47 -16.75 7.61
CA ASN A 252 14.64 -15.86 8.40
C ASN A 252 14.51 -14.47 7.74
N VAL A 253 14.20 -14.46 6.44
CA VAL A 253 13.99 -13.22 5.71
C VAL A 253 12.67 -12.63 6.19
N THR A 254 12.74 -11.48 6.83
CA THR A 254 11.58 -10.79 7.40
C THR A 254 11.36 -9.49 6.66
N VAL A 255 10.13 -9.27 6.22
CA VAL A 255 9.69 -8.01 5.64
C VAL A 255 8.60 -7.43 6.51
N GLU A 256 8.85 -6.23 7.04
CA GLU A 256 7.84 -5.44 7.74
C GLU A 256 7.37 -4.35 6.80
N PHE A 257 6.07 -4.16 6.68
CA PHE A 257 5.50 -3.18 5.78
C PHE A 257 4.31 -2.48 6.41
N ASP A 258 4.01 -1.29 5.89
CA ASP A 258 2.75 -0.62 6.13
C ASP A 258 1.99 -0.50 4.83
N LEU A 259 0.78 -1.08 4.85
CA LEU A 259 -0.22 -0.88 3.83
C LEU A 259 -1.16 0.22 4.29
N PHE A 260 -1.32 1.22 3.43
CA PHE A 260 -2.17 2.38 3.64
C PHE A 260 -3.37 2.31 2.71
N GLY A 261 -4.32 1.48 3.10
CA GLY A 261 -5.50 1.11 2.34
C GLY A 261 -6.13 -0.16 2.93
N ALA A 262 -7.19 -0.64 2.30
CA ALA A 262 -7.79 -1.92 2.68
C ALA A 262 -7.10 -3.04 1.89
N LEU A 263 -6.48 -4.00 2.60
CA LEU A 263 -5.96 -5.21 1.98
C LEU A 263 -7.15 -6.06 1.49
N TYR A 264 -7.27 -6.23 0.18
CA TYR A 264 -8.23 -7.14 -0.41
C TYR A 264 -7.73 -8.58 -0.28
N ASP A 265 -6.56 -8.89 -0.83
CA ASP A 265 -5.95 -10.21 -0.73
C ASP A 265 -4.41 -10.15 -0.80
N PHE A 266 -3.79 -11.26 -0.46
CA PHE A 266 -2.34 -11.41 -0.40
C PHE A 266 -1.94 -12.81 -0.89
N ALA A 267 -0.88 -12.86 -1.70
CA ALA A 267 -0.32 -14.13 -2.15
C ALA A 267 1.20 -14.07 -2.18
N ILE A 268 1.82 -15.19 -1.82
CA ILE A 268 3.25 -15.40 -1.98
C ILE A 268 3.38 -16.47 -3.06
N ASN A 269 3.95 -16.09 -4.20
CA ASN A 269 4.27 -17.05 -5.24
C ASN A 269 5.65 -17.62 -4.92
N ASP A 270 5.64 -18.73 -4.18
CA ASP A 270 6.82 -19.49 -3.85
C ASP A 270 6.75 -20.92 -4.40
N ASP A 271 7.85 -21.41 -4.96
CA ASP A 271 8.02 -22.85 -5.15
C ASP A 271 8.32 -23.45 -3.77
N PRO A 272 7.43 -24.27 -3.18
CA PRO A 272 7.61 -24.83 -1.85
C PRO A 272 8.85 -25.74 -1.73
N GLN A 273 9.47 -26.14 -2.84
CA GLN A 273 10.74 -26.85 -2.85
C GLN A 273 11.96 -25.92 -2.72
N GLN A 274 11.78 -24.62 -2.97
CA GLN A 274 12.86 -23.63 -3.04
C GLN A 274 12.71 -22.47 -2.05
N VAL A 275 11.50 -22.31 -1.51
CA VAL A 275 11.21 -21.50 -0.33
C VAL A 275 10.58 -22.43 0.69
N HIS A 276 11.26 -22.64 1.80
CA HIS A 276 10.66 -23.40 2.89
C HIS A 276 9.82 -22.43 3.70
N HIS A 277 8.49 -22.58 3.64
CA HIS A 277 7.50 -21.91 4.48
C HIS A 277 7.51 -20.37 4.39
N ALA A 278 6.42 -19.84 3.86
CA ALA A 278 6.14 -18.42 3.83
C ALA A 278 4.87 -18.13 4.64
N GLU A 279 4.96 -17.22 5.60
CA GLU A 279 3.84 -16.84 6.46
C GLU A 279 3.63 -15.32 6.43
N TYR A 280 2.37 -14.91 6.46
CA TYR A 280 1.97 -13.53 6.64
C TYR A 280 1.28 -13.33 8.00
N ASP A 281 1.93 -12.61 8.90
CA ASP A 281 1.35 -12.16 10.17
C ASP A 281 0.58 -10.86 9.91
N ARG A 282 -0.74 -10.97 9.76
CA ARG A 282 -1.64 -9.84 9.48
C ARG A 282 -1.65 -8.81 10.60
N ALA A 283 -1.56 -9.24 11.86
CA ALA A 283 -1.60 -8.33 13.01
C ALA A 283 -0.32 -7.46 13.08
N LYS A 284 0.82 -8.04 12.71
CA LYS A 284 2.11 -7.34 12.69
C LYS A 284 2.51 -6.77 11.33
N LYS A 285 1.66 -6.92 10.31
CA LYS A 285 1.94 -6.57 8.90
C LYS A 285 3.34 -7.02 8.47
N ARG A 286 3.60 -8.31 8.66
CA ARG A 286 4.94 -8.89 8.50
C ARG A 286 4.89 -10.15 7.66
N ILE A 287 5.84 -10.28 6.74
CA ILE A 287 6.07 -11.50 5.97
C ILE A 287 7.33 -12.16 6.48
N MET A 288 7.25 -13.46 6.72
CA MET A 288 8.37 -14.29 7.12
C MET A 288 8.59 -15.35 6.05
N LEU A 289 9.82 -15.39 5.53
CA LEU A 289 10.30 -16.47 4.67
C LEU A 289 11.42 -17.19 5.43
N ASP A 290 11.19 -18.44 5.84
CA ASP A 290 12.19 -19.13 6.67
C ASP A 290 13.48 -19.33 5.88
N LYS A 291 13.36 -19.55 4.56
CA LYS A 291 14.51 -19.82 3.69
C LYS A 291 14.26 -19.42 2.24
N VAL A 292 15.24 -18.74 1.62
CA VAL A 292 15.28 -18.44 0.18
C VAL A 292 16.57 -19.00 -0.43
N LEU A 293 16.47 -19.95 -1.37
CA LEU A 293 17.63 -20.57 -2.02
C LEU A 293 18.40 -19.64 -2.97
N PRO A 294 19.72 -19.83 -3.16
CA PRO A 294 20.53 -19.10 -4.13
C PRO A 294 19.94 -19.13 -5.54
N GLY A 295 19.89 -17.96 -6.19
CA GLY A 295 19.36 -17.79 -7.53
C GLY A 295 17.83 -17.75 -7.59
N TYR A 296 17.14 -18.08 -6.49
CA TYR A 296 15.69 -18.12 -6.45
C TYR A 296 15.08 -16.74 -6.17
N GLN A 297 13.86 -16.58 -6.66
CA GLN A 297 13.07 -15.36 -6.55
C GLN A 297 11.70 -15.67 -5.98
N VAL A 298 11.27 -14.85 -5.02
CA VAL A 298 9.95 -14.90 -4.40
C VAL A 298 9.20 -13.63 -4.81
N ASP A 299 7.98 -13.80 -5.33
CA ASP A 299 7.10 -12.70 -5.64
C ASP A 299 5.99 -12.63 -4.57
N VAL A 300 6.01 -11.56 -3.80
CA VAL A 300 4.97 -11.25 -2.82
C VAL A 300 4.01 -10.25 -3.44
N ARG A 301 2.72 -10.58 -3.43
CA ARG A 301 1.67 -9.85 -4.12
C ARG A 301 0.64 -9.34 -3.13
N PHE A 302 0.34 -8.04 -3.21
CA PHE A 302 -0.70 -7.38 -2.42
C PHE A 302 -1.74 -6.78 -3.37
N TRP A 303 -2.98 -7.19 -3.20
CA TRP A 303 -4.12 -6.54 -3.83
C TRP A 303 -4.80 -5.68 -2.79
N TYR A 304 -4.89 -4.38 -3.04
CA TYR A 304 -5.42 -3.46 -2.05
C TYR A 304 -6.20 -2.33 -2.69
N GLN A 305 -7.11 -1.80 -1.89
CA GLN A 305 -7.88 -0.62 -2.23
C GLN A 305 -7.21 0.61 -1.62
N TYR A 306 -6.71 1.45 -2.50
CA TYR A 306 -6.10 2.73 -2.21
C TYR A 306 -7.13 3.86 -2.28
N TYR A 307 -7.14 4.72 -1.26
CA TYR A 307 -8.01 5.89 -1.20
C TYR A 307 -7.16 7.15 -1.37
N SER A 308 -7.31 7.82 -2.53
CA SER A 308 -6.56 9.04 -2.82
C SER A 308 -6.91 10.16 -1.85
N VAL A 309 -5.93 11.02 -1.61
CA VAL A 309 -6.05 12.22 -0.78
C VAL A 309 -7.20 13.12 -1.25
N ASP A 310 -7.36 13.28 -2.57
CA ASP A 310 -8.39 14.15 -3.15
C ASP A 310 -9.82 13.64 -2.87
N ASN A 311 -9.98 12.39 -2.40
CA ASN A 311 -11.25 11.81 -1.96
C ASN A 311 -11.51 11.94 -0.45
N ARG A 312 -10.62 12.59 0.32
CA ARG A 312 -10.75 12.72 1.78
C ARG A 312 -11.30 14.11 2.14
N ALA A 313 -12.28 14.13 3.04
CA ALA A 313 -12.89 15.37 3.52
C ALA A 313 -11.87 16.28 4.25
N PHE A 314 -10.93 15.68 4.96
CA PHE A 314 -9.89 16.39 5.70
C PHE A 314 -8.56 15.65 5.60
N PRO A 315 -7.78 15.87 4.53
CA PRO A 315 -6.52 15.17 4.37
C PRO A 315 -5.52 15.65 5.42
N ASP A 316 -4.91 14.71 6.15
CA ASP A 316 -3.84 15.00 7.09
C ASP A 316 -2.46 14.67 6.49
N LYS A 317 -1.38 14.96 7.24
CA LYS A 317 -0.01 14.68 6.79
C LYS A 317 0.20 13.21 6.41
N SER A 318 -0.42 12.28 7.12
CA SER A 318 -0.31 10.85 6.83
C SER A 318 -0.91 10.55 5.47
N ASP A 319 -2.03 11.16 5.10
CA ASP A 319 -2.69 10.96 3.81
C ASP A 319 -1.82 11.36 2.62
N PHE A 320 -1.06 12.45 2.76
CA PHE A 320 -0.12 12.85 1.71
C PHE A 320 1.09 11.91 1.62
N ILE A 321 1.56 11.36 2.74
CA ILE A 321 2.60 10.31 2.74
C ILE A 321 2.07 9.07 2.02
N ILE A 322 0.82 8.71 2.27
CA ILE A 322 0.12 7.61 1.61
C ILE A 322 0.09 7.81 0.08
N GLU A 323 -0.19 9.03 -0.38
CA GLU A 323 -0.17 9.38 -1.80
C GLU A 323 1.22 9.34 -2.41
N LEU A 324 2.23 9.91 -1.74
CA LEU A 324 3.61 9.87 -2.24
C LEU A 324 4.15 8.44 -2.37
N THR A 325 3.74 7.56 -1.47
CA THR A 325 4.16 6.15 -1.43
C THR A 325 3.25 5.22 -2.19
N GLN A 326 2.21 5.78 -2.82
CA GLN A 326 1.23 5.03 -3.58
C GLN A 326 0.54 3.93 -2.74
N GLY A 327 0.48 4.10 -1.43
CA GLY A 327 -0.24 3.25 -0.48
C GLY A 327 0.52 2.08 0.14
N LEU A 328 1.82 1.90 -0.15
CA LEU A 328 2.62 0.82 0.44
C LEU A 328 4.06 1.24 0.75
N ILE A 329 4.51 0.95 1.96
CA ILE A 329 5.88 1.22 2.42
C ILE A 329 6.48 -0.07 2.99
N ILE A 330 7.72 -0.39 2.63
CA ILE A 330 8.49 -1.40 3.36
C ILE A 330 9.23 -0.70 4.50
N ASN A 331 8.84 -0.98 5.72
CA ASN A 331 9.44 -0.38 6.90
C ASN A 331 10.81 -0.99 7.21
N ASN A 332 10.92 -2.30 6.99
CA ASN A 332 12.12 -3.04 7.32
C ASN A 332 12.28 -4.27 6.44
N PHE A 333 13.54 -4.56 6.09
CA PHE A 333 13.91 -5.77 5.37
C PHE A 333 15.11 -6.40 6.05
N VAL A 334 14.89 -7.52 6.73
CA VAL A 334 15.89 -8.18 7.59
C VAL A 334 16.22 -9.57 7.07
N VAL A 335 17.50 -9.94 7.16
CA VAL A 335 18.00 -11.29 6.88
C VAL A 335 18.93 -11.67 8.03
N SER A 336 18.67 -12.81 8.68
CA SER A 336 19.31 -13.21 9.96
C SER A 336 20.83 -13.05 10.01
N GLU A 337 21.54 -13.40 8.93
CA GLU A 337 23.00 -13.23 8.80
C GLU A 337 23.37 -12.70 7.41
N GLY A 338 22.57 -11.78 6.87
CA GLY A 338 22.63 -11.37 5.46
C GLY A 338 22.79 -9.87 5.23
N LYS A 339 23.00 -9.51 3.96
CA LYS A 339 22.77 -8.13 3.50
C LYS A 339 21.56 -8.11 2.58
N ALA A 340 20.62 -7.22 2.87
CA ALA A 340 19.56 -6.85 1.94
C ALA A 340 19.96 -5.55 1.23
N VAL A 341 19.80 -5.52 -0.09
CA VAL A 341 20.05 -4.33 -0.91
C VAL A 341 18.90 -4.20 -1.89
N ALA A 342 18.36 -3.00 -2.06
CA ALA A 342 17.34 -2.84 -3.07
C ALA A 342 17.94 -2.74 -4.48
N ASN A 343 17.27 -3.32 -5.47
CA ASN A 343 17.70 -3.32 -6.85
C ASN A 343 16.50 -3.20 -7.81
N ASN A 344 16.31 -2.03 -8.40
CA ASN A 344 15.19 -1.75 -9.31
C ASN A 344 15.16 -2.66 -10.55
N ASN A 345 16.30 -3.20 -10.98
CA ASN A 345 16.38 -4.07 -12.14
C ASN A 345 15.62 -5.39 -11.94
N LEU A 346 15.24 -5.70 -10.70
CA LEU A 346 14.55 -6.92 -10.35
C LEU A 346 13.10 -6.96 -10.86
N VAL A 347 12.49 -5.81 -11.19
CA VAL A 347 11.11 -5.71 -11.68
C VAL A 347 11.02 -5.13 -13.10
N GLU A 348 12.11 -5.10 -13.86
CA GLU A 348 12.13 -4.58 -15.25
C GLU A 348 11.24 -5.38 -16.23
N ASP A 349 11.01 -6.65 -15.95
CA ASP A 349 10.11 -7.54 -16.69
C ASP A 349 8.63 -7.37 -16.31
N PHE A 350 8.32 -6.59 -15.26
CA PHE A 350 6.95 -6.33 -14.85
C PHE A 350 6.34 -5.21 -15.70
N SER A 351 5.50 -5.61 -16.66
CA SER A 351 4.90 -4.71 -17.66
C SER A 351 3.40 -4.52 -17.45
N PRO A 352 2.96 -3.71 -16.45
CA PRO A 352 1.54 -3.39 -16.32
C PRO A 352 1.14 -2.37 -17.39
N TYR A 353 -0.16 -2.22 -17.59
CA TYR A 353 -0.68 -1.15 -18.45
C TYR A 353 -0.42 0.23 -17.84
N GLU A 354 -0.54 0.39 -16.51
CA GLU A 354 -0.16 1.62 -15.79
C GLU A 354 0.64 1.29 -14.53
N LEU A 355 1.88 1.78 -14.50
CA LEU A 355 2.83 1.61 -13.41
C LEU A 355 2.98 2.94 -12.66
N LEU A 356 2.62 2.97 -11.39
CA LEU A 356 2.65 4.19 -10.58
C LEU A 356 3.99 4.36 -9.84
N TYR A 357 4.62 3.24 -9.45
CA TYR A 357 5.86 3.28 -8.68
C TYR A 357 6.76 2.07 -8.96
N VAL A 358 8.05 2.33 -9.15
CA VAL A 358 9.13 1.34 -9.17
C VAL A 358 10.22 1.86 -8.26
N GLY A 359 10.52 1.14 -7.18
CA GLY A 359 11.52 1.64 -6.26
C GLY A 359 11.99 0.69 -5.17
N SER A 360 12.96 1.25 -4.44
CA SER A 360 13.60 0.69 -3.27
C SER A 360 12.90 1.22 -2.03
N ALA A 361 12.19 0.35 -1.33
CA ALA A 361 11.55 0.72 -0.08
C ALA A 361 12.50 0.64 1.14
N SER A 362 13.83 0.73 0.93
CA SER A 362 14.83 0.75 2.05
C SER A 362 15.04 2.14 2.64
N LYS A 363 14.64 3.19 1.93
CA LYS A 363 14.86 4.54 2.44
C LYS A 363 13.75 4.86 3.42
N LYS A 364 14.17 5.17 4.65
CA LYS A 364 13.43 6.04 5.55
C LYS A 364 13.33 7.38 4.83
N ASP A 365 12.41 7.49 3.89
CA ASP A 365 12.20 8.70 3.11
C ASP A 365 11.65 9.74 4.09
N ASP A 366 12.49 10.72 4.38
CA ASP A 366 12.05 11.94 5.02
C ASP A 366 11.20 12.70 3.99
N TYR A 367 9.90 12.39 3.96
CA TYR A 367 8.94 13.01 3.04
C TYR A 367 8.72 14.50 3.34
N SER A 368 9.38 15.09 4.34
CA SER A 368 9.17 16.49 4.71
C SER A 368 9.46 17.46 3.56
N SER A 369 10.47 17.18 2.71
CA SER A 369 10.75 18.01 1.52
C SER A 369 9.66 17.89 0.46
N ASP A 370 9.23 16.67 0.19
CA ASP A 370 8.31 16.37 -0.91
C ASP A 370 6.89 16.81 -0.54
N LEU A 371 6.48 16.58 0.71
CA LEU A 371 5.25 17.12 1.27
C LEU A 371 5.25 18.64 1.23
N LYS A 372 6.35 19.29 1.62
CA LYS A 372 6.44 20.75 1.56
C LYS A 372 6.25 21.26 0.13
N GLN A 373 6.96 20.69 -0.84
CA GLN A 373 6.79 21.07 -2.26
C GLN A 373 5.37 20.79 -2.78
N TYR A 374 4.79 19.66 -2.39
CA TYR A 374 3.43 19.29 -2.77
C TYR A 374 2.39 20.26 -2.18
N PHE A 375 2.49 20.59 -0.89
CA PHE A 375 1.63 21.58 -0.24
C PHE A 375 1.80 22.97 -0.84
N GLU A 376 3.03 23.40 -1.16
CA GLU A 376 3.26 24.67 -1.84
C GLU A 376 2.58 24.71 -3.21
N LYS A 377 2.69 23.63 -4.00
CA LYS A 377 2.05 23.51 -5.32
C LYS A 377 0.52 23.43 -5.24
N LYS A 378 -0.04 22.61 -4.35
CA LYS A 378 -1.50 22.50 -4.15
C LYS A 378 -2.06 23.77 -3.51
N SER A 379 -1.36 24.44 -2.60
CA SER A 379 -1.79 25.75 -2.06
C SER A 379 -1.83 26.81 -3.15
N ALA A 380 -0.87 26.82 -4.10
CA ALA A 380 -0.91 27.72 -5.25
C ALA A 380 -2.12 27.43 -6.17
N LEU A 381 -2.36 26.16 -6.53
CA LEU A 381 -3.51 25.76 -7.35
C LEU A 381 -4.85 26.02 -6.64
N SER A 382 -4.92 25.72 -5.34
CA SER A 382 -6.14 25.90 -4.55
C SER A 382 -6.43 27.38 -4.33
N LYS A 383 -5.43 28.26 -4.18
CA LYS A 383 -5.66 29.71 -4.10
C LYS A 383 -6.36 30.25 -5.35
N GLU A 384 -6.03 29.74 -6.52
CA GLU A 384 -6.65 30.17 -7.78
C GLU A 384 -8.05 29.57 -7.94
N HIS A 385 -8.23 28.30 -7.58
CA HIS A 385 -9.54 27.63 -7.58
C HIS A 385 -10.48 28.24 -6.52
N PHE A 386 -10.01 28.52 -5.31
CA PHE A 386 -10.77 29.16 -4.24
C PHE A 386 -11.11 30.61 -4.58
N LYS A 387 -10.23 31.33 -5.28
CA LYS A 387 -10.58 32.68 -5.75
C LYS A 387 -11.76 32.63 -6.72
N GLN A 388 -11.73 31.71 -7.69
CA GLN A 388 -12.84 31.54 -8.63
C GLN A 388 -14.10 31.01 -7.91
N TYR A 389 -13.94 30.07 -6.99
CA TYR A 389 -15.02 29.53 -6.17
C TYR A 389 -15.66 30.63 -5.31
N ASP A 390 -14.88 31.46 -4.62
CA ASP A 390 -15.35 32.57 -3.79
C ASP A 390 -16.08 33.64 -4.63
N GLU A 391 -15.67 33.83 -5.89
CA GLU A 391 -16.36 34.70 -6.86
C GLU A 391 -17.71 34.10 -7.30
N GLU A 392 -17.81 32.77 -7.44
CA GLU A 392 -19.02 32.04 -7.83
C GLU A 392 -19.96 31.75 -6.63
N HIS A 393 -19.41 31.70 -5.41
CA HIS A 393 -20.06 31.27 -4.16
C HIS A 393 -19.85 32.32 -3.07
N PRO A 394 -20.53 33.48 -3.17
CA PRO A 394 -20.28 34.61 -2.29
C PRO A 394 -20.57 34.25 -0.84
N SER A 395 -19.56 34.41 0.02
CA SER A 395 -19.72 34.31 1.46
C SER A 395 -20.23 35.63 2.04
N PHE A 396 -21.21 35.58 2.93
CA PHE A 396 -21.64 36.74 3.71
C PHE A 396 -21.01 36.66 5.10
N LYS A 397 -20.24 37.67 5.47
CA LYS A 397 -19.52 37.71 6.76
C LYS A 397 -20.30 38.51 7.80
N ASP A 398 -20.10 38.16 9.06
CA ASP A 398 -20.66 38.85 10.23
C ASP A 398 -22.19 39.04 10.15
N VAL A 399 -22.89 37.98 9.73
CA VAL A 399 -24.35 38.03 9.60
C VAL A 399 -25.03 37.87 10.96
N SER A 400 -26.20 38.48 11.13
CA SER A 400 -26.97 38.28 12.35
C SER A 400 -27.79 36.97 12.29
N PRO A 401 -28.11 36.33 13.42
CA PRO A 401 -29.01 35.17 13.43
C PRO A 401 -30.37 35.47 12.79
N GLU A 402 -30.90 36.69 12.93
CA GLU A 402 -32.16 37.11 12.31
C GLU A 402 -32.05 37.18 10.78
N TRP A 403 -30.89 37.53 10.25
CA TRP A 403 -30.61 37.44 8.82
C TRP A 403 -30.67 35.99 8.34
N LEU A 404 -30.05 35.06 9.07
CA LEU A 404 -30.07 33.63 8.74
C LEU A 404 -31.50 33.07 8.75
N ALA A 405 -32.33 33.47 9.72
CA ALA A 405 -33.74 33.07 9.81
C ALA A 405 -34.64 33.67 8.71
N SER A 406 -34.29 34.84 8.18
CA SER A 406 -35.07 35.56 7.17
C SER A 406 -34.54 35.38 5.74
N SER A 407 -33.44 34.63 5.58
CA SER A 407 -32.88 34.27 4.29
C SER A 407 -33.92 33.55 3.43
N THR A 408 -34.15 34.05 2.21
CA THR A 408 -35.05 33.42 1.23
C THR A 408 -34.33 32.39 0.35
N ARG A 409 -33.03 32.15 0.58
CA ARG A 409 -32.26 31.15 -0.15
C ARG A 409 -32.60 29.75 0.36
N ALA A 410 -32.66 28.78 -0.55
CA ALA A 410 -32.94 27.40 -0.18
C ALA A 410 -31.82 26.84 0.71
N ASP A 411 -32.14 26.04 1.71
CA ASP A 411 -31.15 25.39 2.58
C ASP A 411 -30.17 24.54 1.79
N GLU A 412 -30.65 23.95 0.69
CA GLU A 412 -29.85 23.21 -0.28
C GLU A 412 -28.74 24.03 -0.96
N SER A 413 -28.89 25.36 -1.03
CA SER A 413 -27.87 26.25 -1.59
C SER A 413 -26.88 26.75 -0.54
N VAL A 414 -26.97 26.31 0.70
CA VAL A 414 -26.01 26.66 1.75
C VAL A 414 -25.02 25.53 1.88
N ASN A 415 -23.74 25.85 1.71
CA ASN A 415 -22.65 24.91 1.90
C ASN A 415 -22.30 24.79 3.39
N ALA A 416 -22.06 25.93 4.04
CA ALA A 416 -21.70 25.95 5.44
C ALA A 416 -22.10 27.23 6.20
N VAL A 417 -22.35 27.10 7.51
CA VAL A 417 -22.53 28.24 8.43
C VAL A 417 -21.47 28.17 9.52
N TRP A 418 -20.68 29.23 9.64
CA TRP A 418 -19.56 29.34 10.57
C TRP A 418 -20.00 30.15 11.77
N ILE A 419 -19.91 29.54 12.95
CA ILE A 419 -20.27 30.17 14.22
C ILE A 419 -19.05 30.16 15.11
N SER A 420 -18.67 31.32 15.65
CA SER A 420 -17.70 31.41 16.72
C SER A 420 -18.38 31.74 18.04
N PHE A 421 -17.82 31.21 19.12
CA PHE A 421 -18.33 31.41 20.47
C PHE A 421 -17.23 31.16 21.49
N THR A 422 -17.51 31.50 22.74
CA THR A 422 -16.62 31.30 23.88
C THR A 422 -17.31 30.38 24.89
N SER A 423 -16.62 29.34 25.37
CA SER A 423 -17.13 28.50 26.47
C SER A 423 -17.18 29.28 27.78
N LYS A 424 -17.87 28.75 28.79
CA LYS A 424 -17.88 29.34 30.15
C LYS A 424 -16.48 29.35 30.80
N ALA A 425 -15.56 28.52 30.33
CA ALA A 425 -14.15 28.54 30.73
C ALA A 425 -13.33 29.65 30.02
N GLY A 426 -13.97 30.47 29.16
CA GLY A 426 -13.31 31.56 28.44
C GLY A 426 -12.51 31.11 27.22
N LYS A 427 -12.71 29.88 26.71
CA LYS A 427 -11.99 29.36 25.55
C LYS A 427 -12.78 29.61 24.28
N SER A 428 -12.09 29.98 23.20
CA SER A 428 -12.72 30.25 21.90
C SER A 428 -12.90 28.96 21.09
N TYR A 429 -14.06 28.85 20.45
CA TYR A 429 -14.44 27.73 19.60
C TYR A 429 -14.98 28.23 18.26
N LYS A 430 -14.89 27.35 17.26
CA LYS A 430 -15.63 27.48 16.00
C LYS A 430 -16.44 26.21 15.75
N ALA A 431 -17.70 26.39 15.41
CA ALA A 431 -18.58 25.33 14.92
C ALA A 431 -18.92 25.63 13.46
N ILE A 432 -18.50 24.75 12.55
CA ILE A 432 -18.79 24.84 11.12
C ILE A 432 -19.89 23.83 10.81
N HIS A 433 -21.07 24.34 10.51
CA HIS A 433 -22.24 23.55 10.17
C HIS A 433 -22.19 23.22 8.69
N VAL A 434 -21.95 21.96 8.32
CA VAL A 434 -21.81 21.50 6.92
C VAL A 434 -23.08 20.80 6.48
N PHE A 435 -23.76 21.38 5.49
CA PHE A 435 -25.09 20.93 5.05
C PHE A 435 -25.02 19.77 4.04
N ARG A 436 -23.94 19.69 3.26
CA ARG A 436 -23.77 18.70 2.19
C ARG A 436 -22.45 17.94 2.34
N HIS A 437 -22.56 16.65 2.61
CA HIS A 437 -21.43 15.72 2.64
C HIS A 437 -21.91 14.30 2.34
N PRO A 438 -21.09 13.41 1.74
CA PRO A 438 -21.50 12.04 1.40
C PRO A 438 -22.06 11.22 2.58
N ASN A 439 -21.65 11.54 3.80
CA ASN A 439 -22.06 10.84 5.02
C ASN A 439 -23.22 11.52 5.77
N GLY A 440 -23.84 12.56 5.19
CA GLY A 440 -24.87 13.37 5.85
C GLY A 440 -24.35 14.67 6.48
N PRO A 441 -25.24 15.53 6.99
CA PRO A 441 -24.87 16.80 7.59
C PRO A 441 -24.16 16.62 8.93
N TYR A 442 -23.23 17.52 9.25
CA TYR A 442 -22.44 17.43 10.47
C TYR A 442 -21.93 18.80 10.92
N ILE A 443 -21.46 18.87 12.16
CA ILE A 443 -20.77 20.03 12.72
C ILE A 443 -19.31 19.67 12.91
N LEU A 444 -18.41 20.45 12.30
CA LEU A 444 -16.99 20.42 12.63
C LEU A 444 -16.75 21.41 13.78
N LEU A 445 -16.44 20.88 14.96
CA LEU A 445 -16.07 21.68 16.12
C LEU A 445 -14.55 21.82 16.17
N SER A 446 -14.04 23.04 16.39
CA SER A 446 -12.61 23.27 16.57
C SER A 446 -12.27 24.30 17.65
N SER A 447 -11.11 24.12 18.29
CA SER A 447 -10.55 25.08 19.26
C SER A 447 -9.03 25.15 19.22
N ARG A 448 -8.50 26.37 19.27
CA ARG A 448 -7.05 26.65 19.45
C ARG A 448 -6.54 26.45 20.86
N SER A 449 -7.44 26.35 21.83
CA SER A 449 -7.04 26.27 23.24
C SER A 449 -6.38 24.94 23.60
N LYS A 450 -6.67 23.89 22.81
CA LYS A 450 -6.27 22.50 23.07
C LYS A 450 -6.66 21.97 24.45
N ASP A 451 -7.64 22.61 25.09
CA ASP A 451 -8.17 22.22 26.39
C ASP A 451 -9.19 21.09 26.21
N ARG A 452 -8.73 19.84 26.34
CA ARG A 452 -9.53 18.66 25.99
C ARG A 452 -10.76 18.48 26.87
N ASP A 453 -10.65 18.83 28.16
CA ASP A 453 -11.77 18.67 29.09
C ASP A 453 -12.88 19.69 28.79
N ASP A 454 -12.52 20.94 28.53
CA ASP A 454 -13.48 21.95 28.08
C ASP A 454 -14.05 21.61 26.70
N PHE A 455 -13.24 21.07 25.79
CA PHE A 455 -13.68 20.67 24.46
C PHE A 455 -14.75 19.57 24.51
N LEU A 456 -14.53 18.52 25.32
CA LEU A 456 -15.51 17.44 25.51
C LEU A 456 -16.82 17.95 26.13
N ASN A 457 -16.75 18.95 27.02
CA ASN A 457 -17.96 19.57 27.57
C ASN A 457 -18.72 20.35 26.49
N VAL A 458 -18.02 21.14 25.68
CA VAL A 458 -18.64 21.90 24.57
C VAL A 458 -19.21 20.96 23.51
N GLU A 459 -18.49 19.90 23.17
CA GLU A 459 -18.94 18.86 22.23
C GLU A 459 -20.25 18.25 22.69
N LYS A 460 -20.31 17.79 23.95
CA LYS A 460 -21.52 17.21 24.53
C LYS A 460 -22.71 18.16 24.52
N GLU A 461 -22.49 19.42 24.86
CA GLU A 461 -23.53 20.45 24.80
C GLU A 461 -24.08 20.61 23.37
N ILE A 462 -23.22 20.53 22.35
CA ILE A 462 -23.62 20.59 20.94
C ILE A 462 -24.33 19.29 20.52
N GLU A 463 -23.85 18.11 20.92
CA GLU A 463 -24.54 16.83 20.69
C GLU A 463 -25.97 16.88 21.23
N ASP A 464 -26.15 17.30 22.48
CA ASP A 464 -27.44 17.39 23.14
C ASP A 464 -28.38 18.37 22.42
N ALA A 465 -27.85 19.52 21.96
CA ALA A 465 -28.63 20.53 21.24
C ALA A 465 -29.13 20.06 19.87
N TYR A 466 -28.32 19.28 19.17
CA TYR A 466 -28.60 18.80 17.82
C TYR A 466 -29.11 17.36 17.75
N GLN A 467 -29.24 16.68 18.89
CA GLN A 467 -29.50 15.24 18.96
C GLN A 467 -28.51 14.46 18.08
N GLY A 468 -27.26 14.89 18.10
CA GLY A 468 -26.18 14.35 17.28
C GLY A 468 -25.35 13.29 18.00
N SER A 469 -24.30 12.82 17.32
CA SER A 469 -23.30 11.93 17.89
C SER A 469 -21.91 12.34 17.39
N ALA A 470 -20.99 12.61 18.33
CA ALA A 470 -19.58 12.83 18.04
C ALA A 470 -18.90 11.54 17.60
N GLU A 471 -17.94 11.67 16.69
CA GLU A 471 -17.10 10.55 16.27
C GLU A 471 -16.10 10.13 17.36
N ASN A 472 -15.98 10.91 18.44
CA ASN A 472 -15.07 10.70 19.57
C ASN A 472 -13.60 10.56 19.11
N ASN A 473 -13.25 11.26 18.04
CA ASN A 473 -11.95 11.18 17.40
C ASN A 473 -11.31 12.58 17.33
N ILE A 474 -11.14 13.20 18.50
CA ILE A 474 -10.47 14.50 18.65
C ILE A 474 -9.08 14.43 18.00
N ASN A 475 -8.98 15.05 16.83
CA ASN A 475 -7.76 15.13 16.04
C ASN A 475 -7.02 16.42 16.40
N ASP A 476 -5.76 16.32 16.84
CA ASP A 476 -4.86 17.47 16.94
C ASP A 476 -4.32 17.80 15.55
N ARG A 477 -4.81 18.89 14.95
CA ARG A 477 -4.46 19.34 13.60
C ARG A 477 -3.45 20.49 13.62
N GLY A 478 -2.45 20.40 14.50
CA GLY A 478 -1.34 21.35 14.55
C GLY A 478 -1.60 22.49 15.52
N ASP A 479 -2.42 23.48 15.14
CA ASP A 479 -2.73 24.63 16.00
C ASP A 479 -4.07 24.48 16.74
N ASP A 480 -4.92 23.56 16.28
CA ASP A 480 -6.30 23.39 16.76
C ASP A 480 -6.55 21.91 17.11
N ILE A 481 -7.43 21.66 18.09
CA ILE A 481 -8.10 20.36 18.25
C ILE A 481 -9.45 20.41 17.54
N CYS A 482 -9.82 19.33 16.85
CA CYS A 482 -11.09 19.25 16.12
C CYS A 482 -11.79 17.90 16.31
N ASP A 483 -13.11 17.90 16.30
CA ASP A 483 -13.94 16.68 16.21
C ASP A 483 -15.16 16.92 15.31
N VAL A 484 -15.77 15.84 14.85
CA VAL A 484 -16.93 15.82 13.96
C VAL A 484 -18.13 15.32 14.75
N ILE A 485 -19.21 16.09 14.72
CA ILE A 485 -20.49 15.75 15.33
C ILE A 485 -21.49 15.51 14.22
N SER A 486 -21.88 14.25 14.00
CA SER A 486 -22.92 13.90 13.03
C SER A 486 -24.28 14.37 13.54
N VAL A 487 -25.10 14.93 12.68
CA VAL A 487 -26.40 15.50 13.06
C VAL A 487 -27.51 14.92 12.21
N ASP A 488 -28.55 14.40 12.86
CA ASP A 488 -29.63 13.72 12.16
C ASP A 488 -30.86 14.62 11.90
N HIS A 489 -31.01 15.73 12.62
CA HIS A 489 -32.24 16.56 12.63
C HIS A 489 -31.95 18.08 12.72
N GLY A 490 -32.90 18.90 12.23
CA GLY A 490 -32.91 20.36 12.50
C GLY A 490 -31.89 21.21 11.75
N PHE A 491 -31.19 20.64 10.76
CA PHE A 491 -30.09 21.28 10.05
C PHE A 491 -30.56 22.16 8.87
N THR A 492 -31.31 23.22 9.17
CA THR A 492 -31.75 24.25 8.21
C THR A 492 -31.21 25.62 8.62
N GLN A 493 -31.18 26.62 7.72
CA GLN A 493 -30.78 27.99 8.11
C GLN A 493 -31.62 28.52 9.27
N LYS A 494 -32.94 28.29 9.20
CA LYS A 494 -33.88 28.65 10.27
C LYS A 494 -33.61 27.85 11.54
N GLY A 495 -33.39 26.54 11.44
CA GLY A 495 -33.08 25.68 12.57
C GLY A 495 -31.80 26.08 13.29
N ILE A 496 -30.73 26.41 12.55
CA ILE A 496 -29.47 26.91 13.12
C ILE A 496 -29.70 28.26 13.81
N SER A 497 -30.45 29.18 13.20
CA SER A 497 -30.80 30.45 13.85
C SER A 497 -31.56 30.24 15.17
N GLU A 498 -32.54 29.34 15.17
CA GLU A 498 -33.28 28.97 16.37
C GLU A 498 -32.35 28.35 17.43
N GLN A 499 -31.41 27.48 17.05
CA GLN A 499 -30.42 26.92 17.96
C GLN A 499 -29.47 27.98 18.51
N ILE A 500 -29.11 29.00 17.73
CA ILE A 500 -28.29 30.12 18.21
C ILE A 500 -29.01 30.87 19.34
N GLU A 501 -30.29 31.21 19.12
CA GLU A 501 -31.08 32.00 20.08
C GLU A 501 -31.51 31.19 21.31
N VAL A 502 -31.96 29.94 21.09
CA VAL A 502 -32.54 29.11 22.14
C VAL A 502 -31.47 28.41 22.96
N PHE A 503 -30.34 28.05 22.35
CA PHE A 503 -29.29 27.24 22.97
C PHE A 503 -27.96 27.98 23.09
N PHE A 504 -27.29 28.33 21.97
CA PHE A 504 -25.91 28.80 22.02
C PHE A 504 -25.76 30.04 22.89
N ARG A 505 -26.65 31.04 22.78
CA ARG A 505 -26.58 32.26 23.60
C ARG A 505 -26.86 32.04 25.09
N LYS A 506 -27.44 30.90 25.48
CA LYS A 506 -27.65 30.54 26.89
C LYS A 506 -26.45 29.80 27.46
N VAL A 507 -25.87 28.89 26.67
CA VAL A 507 -24.80 27.98 27.10
C VAL A 507 -23.41 28.58 26.88
N PHE A 508 -23.25 29.41 25.85
CA PHE A 508 -21.97 30.00 25.45
C PHE A 508 -22.02 31.53 25.43
N ASP A 509 -20.84 32.13 25.52
CA ASP A 509 -20.66 33.58 25.49
C ASP A 509 -20.14 34.03 24.11
N ASN A 510 -20.36 35.29 23.75
CA ASN A 510 -19.86 35.90 22.51
C ASN A 510 -20.19 35.11 21.22
N VAL A 511 -21.42 34.60 21.12
CA VAL A 511 -21.86 33.83 19.94
C VAL A 511 -22.04 34.75 18.74
N ILE A 512 -21.28 34.50 17.68
CA ILE A 512 -21.25 35.30 16.44
C ILE A 512 -21.33 34.35 15.24
N VAL A 513 -22.17 34.67 14.26
CA VAL A 513 -22.14 33.99 12.95
C VAL A 513 -21.10 34.69 12.09
N GLU A 514 -19.91 34.10 11.99
CA GLU A 514 -18.77 34.69 11.28
C GLU A 514 -19.01 34.75 9.77
N ALA A 515 -19.58 33.68 9.22
CA ALA A 515 -19.79 33.56 7.78
C ALA A 515 -20.91 32.58 7.43
N VAL A 516 -21.59 32.86 6.33
CA VAL A 516 -22.48 31.92 5.64
C VAL A 516 -21.98 31.75 4.23
N HIS A 517 -21.65 30.50 3.90
CA HIS A 517 -21.13 30.08 2.61
C HIS A 517 -22.25 29.42 1.81
N PHE A 518 -22.49 29.94 0.62
CA PHE A 518 -23.45 29.39 -0.35
C PHE A 518 -22.74 28.51 -1.37
#